data_AF-A0A0J6EA00-F1
#
_entry.id   AF-A0A0J6EA00-F1
#
_cell.length_a   1.000
_cell.length_b   1.000
_cell.length_c   1.000
_cell.angle_alpha   90.00
_cell.angle_beta   90.00
_cell.angle_gamma   90.00
#
_symmetry.space_group_name_H-M   'P 1'
#
loop_
_entity.id
_entity.type
_entity.pdbx_description
1 polymer ?
#
loop_
_entity_poly.entity_id
_entity_poly.type
_entity_poly.pdbx_seq_one_letter_code
_entity_poly.pdbx_strand_id
1 'polypeptide(L)'
;MKSATKIIIGVVVGLLLVVGTVAFLNGWITVSRDTHPPCDQLPNVTEANAALARHQDLVEEIKALGDGITVEVGKPCPDDQNRGLVMVSYGSRSEHDAISDLLSRRDGFGVPVHLVKR
;
A
#
# COMPACT_ATOMS: atom_id res chain seq x y z
N MET A 1 -38.73 -46.19 -29.69
CA MET A 1 -38.21 -45.38 -28.57
C MET A 1 -36.70 -45.18 -28.74
N LYS A 2 -36.25 -44.17 -29.51
CA LYS A 2 -34.81 -43.93 -29.73
C LYS A 2 -34.54 -42.57 -30.40
N SER A 3 -34.97 -41.45 -29.83
CA SER A 3 -34.55 -40.12 -30.36
C SER A 3 -34.74 -38.92 -29.43
N ALA A 4 -35.13 -39.11 -28.16
CA ALA A 4 -35.33 -37.97 -27.24
C ALA A 4 -34.08 -37.63 -26.40
N THR A 5 -33.14 -38.56 -26.24
CA THR A 5 -32.05 -38.41 -25.26
C THR A 5 -30.88 -37.53 -25.74
N LYS A 6 -30.72 -37.31 -27.07
CA LYS A 6 -29.59 -36.53 -27.59
C LYS A 6 -29.78 -35.01 -27.54
N ILE A 7 -31.01 -34.52 -27.44
CA ILE A 7 -31.31 -33.07 -27.47
C ILE A 7 -31.11 -32.41 -26.10
N ILE A 8 -31.26 -33.17 -25.01
CA ILE A 8 -31.19 -32.63 -23.65
C ILE A 8 -29.75 -32.31 -23.21
N ILE A 9 -28.76 -33.05 -23.72
CA ILE A 9 -27.35 -32.86 -23.34
C ILE A 9 -26.74 -31.59 -23.97
N GLY A 10 -27.21 -31.17 -25.15
CA GLY A 10 -26.72 -29.97 -25.82
C GLY A 10 -27.11 -28.66 -25.13
N VAL A 11 -28.28 -28.63 -24.48
CA VAL A 11 -28.82 -27.42 -23.84
C VAL A 11 -28.13 -27.13 -22.50
N VAL A 12 -27.72 -28.16 -21.75
CA VAL A 12 -27.03 -27.96 -20.46
C VAL A 12 -25.60 -27.44 -20.66
N VAL A 13 -24.90 -27.87 -21.72
CA VAL A 13 -23.55 -27.38 -22.05
C VAL A 13 -23.59 -25.97 -22.64
N GLY A 14 -24.63 -25.63 -23.41
CA GLY A 14 -24.81 -24.27 -23.96
C GLY A 14 -25.12 -23.21 -22.90
N LEU A 15 -25.85 -23.57 -21.83
CA LEU A 15 -26.25 -22.61 -20.81
C LEU A 15 -25.17 -22.33 -19.76
N LEU A 16 -24.22 -23.25 -19.54
CA LEU A 16 -23.10 -23.05 -18.61
C LEU A 16 -22.01 -22.12 -19.16
N LEU A 17 -21.96 -21.88 -20.47
CA LEU A 17 -20.95 -21.00 -21.08
C LEU A 17 -21.32 -19.51 -21.07
N VAL A 18 -22.56 -19.15 -20.73
CA VAL A 18 -23.00 -17.73 -20.70
C VAL A 18 -22.71 -17.06 -19.36
N VAL A 19 -22.38 -17.82 -18.30
CA VAL A 19 -22.05 -17.26 -16.98
C VAL A 19 -20.55 -16.93 -16.86
N GLY A 20 -19.71 -17.36 -17.81
CA GLY A 20 -18.26 -17.21 -17.74
C GLY A 20 -17.68 -15.87 -18.16
N THR A 21 -18.47 -14.93 -18.68
CA THR A 21 -17.93 -13.67 -19.25
C THR A 21 -18.25 -12.41 -18.44
N VAL A 22 -18.96 -12.50 -17.31
CA VAL A 22 -19.18 -11.36 -16.40
C VAL A 22 -18.06 -11.25 -15.35
N ALA A 23 -16.82 -11.47 -15.78
CA ALA A 23 -15.62 -11.21 -14.98
C ALA A 23 -14.71 -10.14 -15.62
N PHE A 24 -15.23 -9.36 -16.57
CA PHE A 24 -14.68 -8.05 -16.94
C PHE A 24 -15.40 -6.93 -16.17
N LEU A 25 -15.77 -7.20 -14.92
CA LEU A 25 -16.15 -6.17 -13.98
C LEU A 25 -14.89 -5.47 -13.53
N ASN A 26 -14.73 -4.29 -14.12
CA ASN A 26 -14.02 -3.16 -13.57
C ASN A 26 -12.51 -3.36 -13.48
N GLY A 27 -11.80 -2.68 -14.38
CA GLY A 27 -10.50 -2.15 -14.02
C GLY A 27 -10.65 -1.39 -12.72
N TRP A 28 -10.34 -2.06 -11.62
CA TRP A 28 -9.94 -1.41 -10.38
C TRP A 28 -8.73 -0.58 -10.77
N ILE A 29 -9.02 0.68 -11.10
CA ILE A 29 -8.15 1.79 -10.75
C ILE A 29 -7.73 1.45 -9.33
N THR A 30 -6.51 0.96 -9.20
CA THR A 30 -5.79 0.95 -7.94
C THR A 30 -5.67 2.44 -7.61
N VAL A 31 -6.75 3.02 -7.08
CA VAL A 31 -6.66 4.17 -6.23
C VAL A 31 -5.74 3.65 -5.16
N SER A 32 -4.47 4.01 -5.28
CA SER A 32 -3.52 3.96 -4.19
C SER A 32 -4.27 4.65 -3.08
N ARG A 33 -4.95 3.86 -2.24
CA ARG A 33 -5.56 4.37 -1.03
C ARG A 33 -4.34 4.76 -0.27
N ASP A 34 -4.02 6.03 -0.40
CA ASP A 34 -3.07 6.71 0.40
C ASP A 34 -3.30 6.22 1.82
N THR A 35 -2.41 5.35 2.28
CA THR A 35 -2.48 4.71 3.59
C THR A 35 -2.07 5.71 4.67
N HIS A 36 -2.04 7.00 4.33
CA HIS A 36 -1.82 8.06 5.29
C HIS A 36 -3.14 8.37 6.03
N PRO A 37 -3.08 8.48 7.36
CA PRO A 37 -4.20 8.99 8.14
C PRO A 37 -4.64 10.36 7.61
N PRO A 38 -5.92 10.73 7.77
CA PRO A 38 -6.37 12.06 7.42
C PRO A 38 -5.55 13.13 8.17
N CYS A 39 -5.42 14.30 7.54
CA CYS A 39 -4.52 15.37 7.98
C CYS A 39 -4.73 15.85 9.43
N ASP A 40 -5.96 15.75 9.92
CA ASP A 40 -6.35 16.06 11.29
C ASP A 40 -5.75 15.10 12.33
N GLN A 41 -5.42 13.87 11.92
CA GLN A 41 -4.80 12.83 12.76
C GLN A 41 -3.27 12.82 12.68
N LEU A 42 -2.67 13.66 11.82
CA LEU A 42 -1.23 13.74 11.73
C LEU A 42 -0.65 14.58 12.86
N PRO A 43 0.47 14.15 13.46
CA PRO A 43 1.19 14.95 14.44
C PRO A 43 1.75 16.21 13.79
N ASN A 44 2.22 17.13 14.63
CA ASN A 44 2.88 18.32 14.09
C ASN A 44 4.28 17.97 13.53
N VAL A 45 4.80 18.79 12.63
CA VAL A 45 6.13 18.58 12.02
C VAL A 45 7.23 18.52 13.07
N THR A 46 7.11 19.26 14.18
CA THR A 46 8.08 19.23 15.27
C THR A 46 8.07 17.88 16.01
N GLU A 47 6.89 17.29 16.23
CA GLU A 47 6.70 15.98 16.83
C GLU A 47 7.22 14.87 15.93
N ALA A 48 6.94 14.95 14.62
CA ALA A 48 7.48 14.01 13.64
C ALA A 48 9.02 14.09 13.57
N ASN A 49 9.60 15.29 13.59
CA ASN A 49 11.05 15.46 13.67
C ASN A 49 11.62 14.94 14.99
N ALA A 50 10.95 15.18 16.12
CA ALA A 50 11.37 14.68 17.42
C ALA A 50 11.31 13.14 17.47
N ALA A 51 10.29 12.52 16.88
CA ALA A 51 10.23 11.08 16.70
C ALA A 51 11.40 10.56 15.86
N LEU A 52 11.69 11.20 14.72
CA LEU A 52 12.83 10.83 13.89
C LEU A 52 14.17 10.94 14.65
N ALA A 53 14.33 12.00 15.44
CA ALA A 53 15.54 12.24 16.24
C ALA A 53 15.69 11.25 17.42
N ARG A 54 14.58 10.77 18.01
CA ARG A 54 14.61 9.76 19.07
C ARG A 54 14.93 8.35 18.56
N HIS A 55 14.60 8.07 17.31
CA HIS A 55 14.74 6.75 16.68
C HIS A 55 15.77 6.76 15.54
N GLN A 56 16.91 7.43 15.75
CA GLN A 56 17.99 7.50 14.74
C GLN A 56 18.54 6.11 14.39
N ASP A 57 18.53 5.17 15.34
CA ASP A 57 18.89 3.77 15.10
C ASP A 57 18.00 3.13 14.04
N LEU A 58 16.68 3.34 14.13
CA LEU A 58 15.71 2.84 13.15
C LEU A 58 15.89 3.52 11.78
N VAL A 59 16.20 4.82 11.76
CA VAL A 59 16.48 5.56 10.51
C VAL A 59 17.67 4.93 9.78
N GLU A 60 18.77 4.69 10.47
CA GLU A 60 19.98 4.14 9.86
C GLU A 60 19.79 2.68 9.45
N GLU A 61 19.03 1.90 10.21
CA GLU A 61 18.67 0.52 9.84
C GLU A 61 17.82 0.48 8.56
N ILE A 62 16.84 1.38 8.43
CA ILE A 62 16.02 1.51 7.20
C ILE A 62 16.89 1.92 6.01
N LYS A 63 17.79 2.88 6.17
CA LYS A 63 18.71 3.30 5.10
C LYS A 63 19.67 2.17 4.71
N ALA A 64 20.09 1.33 5.65
CA ALA A 64 20.97 0.21 5.39
C ALA A 64 20.31 -0.91 4.55
N LEU A 65 18.98 -0.90 4.38
CA LEU A 65 18.27 -1.84 3.51
C LEU A 65 18.51 -1.59 2.01
N GLY A 66 19.00 -0.40 1.63
CA GLY A 66 19.25 -0.05 0.23
C GLY A 66 19.84 1.34 0.03
N ASP A 67 20.80 1.46 -0.89
CA ASP A 67 21.57 2.69 -1.14
C ASP A 67 20.71 3.89 -1.65
N GLY A 68 19.48 3.62 -2.08
CA GLY A 68 18.53 4.62 -2.58
C GLY A 68 17.46 5.04 -1.58
N ILE A 69 17.48 4.52 -0.36
CA ILE A 69 16.42 4.77 0.63
C ILE A 69 16.67 6.10 1.35
N THR A 70 15.66 6.96 1.38
CA THR A 70 15.70 8.21 2.14
C THR A 70 14.59 8.23 3.18
N VAL A 71 14.89 8.73 4.37
CA VAL A 71 13.93 8.88 5.47
C VAL A 71 13.89 10.34 5.86
N GLU A 72 12.72 10.96 5.76
CA GLU A 72 12.52 12.39 6.05
C GLU A 72 11.14 12.68 6.62
N VAL A 73 10.90 13.91 7.06
CA VAL A 73 9.55 14.34 7.47
C VAL A 73 8.85 14.97 6.28
N GLY A 74 7.83 14.28 5.78
CA GLY A 74 6.95 14.77 4.73
C GLY A 74 5.84 15.67 5.28
N LYS A 75 5.38 16.60 4.45
CA LYS A 75 4.21 17.46 4.71
C LYS A 75 3.10 17.11 3.73
N PRO A 76 2.32 16.04 3.98
CA PRO A 76 1.35 15.53 3.02
C PRO A 76 0.10 16.43 2.88
N CYS A 77 -0.09 17.39 3.80
CA CYS A 77 -1.28 18.22 3.88
C CYS A 77 -1.06 19.59 3.21
N PRO A 78 -1.67 19.85 2.04
CA PRO A 78 -1.49 21.11 1.33
C PRO A 78 -2.07 22.31 2.10
N ASP A 79 -3.16 22.08 2.84
CA ASP A 79 -3.88 23.13 3.58
C ASP A 79 -3.32 23.39 4.98
N ASP A 80 -2.49 22.48 5.52
CA ASP A 80 -1.88 22.61 6.86
C ASP A 80 -0.43 22.11 6.84
N GLN A 81 0.50 23.03 6.58
CA GLN A 81 1.94 22.75 6.53
C GLN A 81 2.55 22.41 7.90
N ASN A 82 1.79 22.53 8.99
CA ASN A 82 2.24 22.14 10.31
C ASN A 82 2.04 20.64 10.58
N ARG A 83 1.36 19.91 9.69
CA ARG A 83 1.15 18.46 9.80
C ARG A 83 2.29 17.70 9.14
N GLY A 84 2.88 16.78 9.89
CA GLY A 84 4.04 16.00 9.48
C GLY A 84 3.82 14.51 9.66
N LEU A 85 4.43 13.72 8.78
CA LEU A 85 4.59 12.28 8.94
C LEU A 85 6.00 11.87 8.53
N VAL A 86 6.43 10.67 8.91
CA VAL A 86 7.71 10.12 8.45
C VAL A 86 7.52 9.53 7.06
N MET A 87 8.25 10.03 6.09
CA MET A 87 8.23 9.60 4.71
C MET A 87 9.50 8.79 4.42
N VAL A 88 9.32 7.58 3.91
CA VAL A 88 10.43 6.71 3.49
C VAL A 88 10.33 6.50 1.99
N SER A 89 11.30 7.02 1.25
CA SER A 89 11.36 6.86 -0.20
C SER A 89 12.19 5.62 -0.56
N TYR A 90 11.73 4.83 -1.53
CA TYR A 90 12.40 3.61 -1.99
C TYR A 90 12.38 3.50 -3.53
N GLY A 91 13.33 2.76 -4.11
CA GLY A 91 13.47 2.60 -5.57
C GLY A 91 12.90 1.29 -6.12
N SER A 92 12.77 0.25 -5.29
CA SER A 92 12.43 -1.10 -5.73
C SER A 92 11.39 -1.77 -4.84
N ARG A 93 10.70 -2.78 -5.39
CA ARG A 93 9.74 -3.59 -4.62
C ARG A 93 10.41 -4.38 -3.49
N SER A 94 11.63 -4.85 -3.70
CA SER A 94 12.41 -5.53 -2.67
C SER A 94 12.72 -4.62 -1.48
N GLU A 95 13.06 -3.35 -1.73
CA GLU A 95 13.26 -2.35 -0.66
C GLU A 95 11.95 -2.08 0.08
N HIS A 96 10.84 -1.88 -0.65
CA HIS A 96 9.52 -1.71 -0.03
C HIS A 96 9.17 -2.85 0.93
N ASP A 97 9.33 -4.09 0.47
CA ASP A 97 8.96 -5.27 1.25
C ASP A 97 9.88 -5.43 2.47
N ALA A 98 11.18 -5.13 2.32
CA ALA A 98 12.13 -5.14 3.43
C ALA A 98 11.83 -4.05 4.47
N ILE A 99 11.50 -2.83 4.04
CA ILE A 99 11.13 -1.73 4.94
C ILE A 99 9.83 -2.07 5.67
N SER A 100 8.82 -2.54 4.95
CA SER A 100 7.52 -2.91 5.51
C SER A 100 7.65 -4.02 6.56
N ASP A 101 8.44 -5.05 6.26
CA ASP A 101 8.71 -6.13 7.18
C ASP A 101 9.48 -5.64 8.43
N LEU A 102 10.49 -4.78 8.26
CA LEU A 102 11.24 -4.20 9.39
C LEU A 102 10.33 -3.37 10.31
N LEU A 103 9.46 -2.52 9.74
CA LEU A 103 8.48 -1.74 10.47
C LEU A 103 7.40 -2.60 11.14
N SER A 104 7.10 -3.79 10.62
CA SER A 104 6.14 -4.72 11.23
C SER A 104 6.69 -5.43 12.47
N ARG A 105 8.02 -5.57 12.55
CA ARG A 105 8.72 -6.28 13.63
C ARG A 105 9.14 -5.38 14.78
N ARG A 106 9.24 -4.07 14.55
CA ARG A 106 9.62 -3.08 15.56
C ARG A 106 8.43 -2.20 15.94
N ASP A 107 8.51 -1.65 17.14
CA ASP A 107 7.75 -0.46 17.47
C ASP A 107 8.30 0.66 16.57
N GLY A 108 7.52 1.11 15.59
CA GLY A 108 7.94 2.14 14.63
C GLY A 108 8.24 3.49 15.30
N PHE A 109 8.23 4.58 14.53
CA PHE A 109 8.62 5.91 15.04
C PHE A 109 7.68 6.53 16.09
N GLY A 110 6.59 5.85 16.46
CA GLY A 110 5.51 6.43 17.30
C GLY A 110 4.68 7.50 16.59
N VAL A 111 4.92 7.70 15.30
CA VAL A 111 4.18 8.59 14.40
C VAL A 111 3.88 7.85 13.08
N PRO A 112 2.88 8.28 12.31
CA PRO A 112 2.56 7.65 11.02
C PRO A 112 3.76 7.63 10.07
N VAL A 113 3.94 6.49 9.40
CA VAL A 113 4.97 6.29 8.37
C VAL A 113 4.30 6.08 7.03
N HIS A 114 4.79 6.74 5.99
CA HIS A 114 4.33 6.59 4.62
C HIS A 114 5.48 6.18 3.71
N LEU A 115 5.29 5.11 2.93
CA LEU A 115 6.28 4.59 2.00
C LEU A 115 6.00 5.16 0.61
N VAL A 116 6.98 5.88 0.04
CA VAL A 116 6.85 6.55 -1.26
C VAL A 116 7.78 5.91 -2.27
N LYS A 117 7.26 5.56 -3.44
CA LYS A 117 8.08 5.08 -4.54
C LYS A 117 8.73 6.25 -5.28
N ARG A 118 10.04 6.19 -5.47
CA ARG A 118 10.82 7.14 -6.27
C ARG A 118 10.70 6.87 -7.78
#